data_AF-A0A376L045-F1
#
_entry.id   AF-A0A376L045-F1
#
_cell.length_a   1.000
_cell.length_b   1.000
_cell.length_c   1.000
_cell.angle_alpha   90.00
_cell.angle_beta   90.00
_cell.angle_gamma   90.00
#
_symmetry.space_group_name_H-M   'P 1'
#
loop_
_entity.id
_entity.type
_entity.pdbx_description
1 polymer ?
#
loop_
_entity_poly.entity_id
_entity_poly.type
_entity_poly.pdbx_seq_one_letter_code
_entity_poly.pdbx_strand_id
1 'polypeptide(L)'
;MEMLAGAPLLMDELTGDLKALIDEKSALIAGWVKSGKLAPIDPQHLIFMIWASTQHYADFAPQVEAVTGATLRDEIFFNQTVENVQRIIIEGIRPR
;
A
#
# COMPACT_ATOMS: atom_id res chain seq x y z
N MET A 1 14.38 11.50 4.11
CA MET A 1 13.85 10.78 2.93
C MET A 1 14.91 9.80 2.45
N GLU A 2 15.09 8.69 3.15
CA GLU A 2 16.05 7.65 2.74
C GLU A 2 15.70 7.07 1.37
N MET A 3 14.43 6.74 1.12
CA MET A 3 13.98 6.18 -0.16
C MET A 3 14.31 7.09 -1.36
N LEU A 4 14.08 8.41 -1.25
CA LEU A 4 14.42 9.35 -2.34
C LEU A 4 15.93 9.56 -2.51
N ALA A 5 16.70 9.37 -1.44
CA ALA A 5 18.16 9.43 -1.48
C ALA A 5 18.80 8.13 -2.01
N GLY A 6 18.00 7.12 -2.38
CA GLY A 6 18.48 5.81 -2.82
C GLY A 6 18.78 4.83 -1.69
N ALA A 7 18.22 5.09 -0.50
CA ALA A 7 18.34 4.28 0.71
C ALA A 7 19.80 3.96 1.13
N PRO A 8 20.72 4.93 1.18
CA PRO A 8 22.13 4.68 1.44
C PRO A 8 22.41 3.99 2.79
N LEU A 9 21.54 4.19 3.79
CA LEU A 9 21.67 3.56 5.11
C LEU A 9 20.68 2.41 5.31
N LEU A 10 19.67 2.28 4.45
CA LEU A 10 18.59 1.28 4.58
C LEU A 10 18.66 0.16 3.55
N MET A 11 19.52 0.24 2.52
CA MET A 11 19.53 -0.74 1.43
C MET A 11 19.73 -2.17 1.92
N ASP A 12 20.59 -2.39 2.92
CA ASP A 12 20.84 -3.72 3.48
C ASP A 12 19.59 -4.27 4.19
N GLU A 13 18.85 -3.44 4.93
CA GLU A 13 17.57 -3.80 5.56
C GLU A 13 16.48 -4.10 4.51
N LEU A 14 16.44 -3.32 3.43
CA LEU A 14 15.48 -3.50 2.33
C LEU A 14 15.73 -4.80 1.57
N THR A 15 17.00 -5.13 1.30
CA THR A 15 17.40 -6.31 0.52
C THR A 15 17.52 -7.58 1.37
N GLY A 16 17.67 -7.44 2.69
CA GLY A 16 17.66 -8.53 3.66
C GLY A 16 16.25 -8.79 4.22
N ASP A 17 15.99 -8.28 5.42
CA ASP A 17 14.82 -8.63 6.22
C ASP A 17 13.49 -8.27 5.53
N LEU A 18 13.41 -7.09 4.92
CA LEU A 18 12.20 -6.70 4.20
C LEU A 18 11.94 -7.65 3.02
N LYS A 19 12.96 -7.94 2.20
CA LYS A 19 12.81 -8.84 1.05
C LYS A 19 12.34 -10.22 1.48
N ALA A 20 12.94 -10.78 2.53
CA ALA A 20 12.56 -12.08 3.08
C ALA A 20 11.09 -12.11 3.55
N LEU A 21 10.67 -11.06 4.27
CA LEU A 21 9.28 -10.93 4.72
C LEU A 21 8.31 -10.80 3.54
N ILE A 22 8.65 -9.98 2.53
CA ILE A 22 7.80 -9.81 1.35
C ILE A 22 7.69 -11.10 0.57
N ASP A 23 8.78 -11.85 0.38
CA ASP A 23 8.71 -13.16 -0.30
C ASP A 23 7.78 -14.13 0.42
N GLU A 24 7.88 -14.21 1.75
CA GLU A 24 7.03 -15.06 2.58
C GLU A 24 5.54 -14.71 2.42
N LYS A 25 5.19 -13.42 2.54
CA LYS A 25 3.80 -12.98 2.45
C LYS A 25 3.28 -12.99 1.01
N SER A 26 4.14 -12.74 0.02
CA SER A 26 3.81 -12.90 -1.40
C SER A 26 3.45 -14.34 -1.73
N ALA A 27 4.18 -15.33 -1.21
CA ALA A 27 3.84 -16.74 -1.39
C ALA A 27 2.45 -17.08 -0.79
N LEU A 28 2.12 -16.50 0.36
CA LEU A 28 0.82 -16.66 1.01
C LEU A 28 -0.32 -16.09 0.14
N ILE A 29 -0.18 -14.85 -0.33
CA ILE A 29 -1.17 -14.19 -1.21
C ILE A 29 -1.29 -14.95 -2.54
N ALA A 30 -0.18 -15.41 -3.13
CA ALA A 30 -0.21 -16.26 -4.32
C ALA A 30 -0.98 -17.57 -4.07
N GLY A 31 -0.91 -18.13 -2.86
CA GLY A 31 -1.76 -19.23 -2.43
C GLY A 31 -3.25 -18.89 -2.45
N TRP A 32 -3.63 -17.69 -2.01
CA TRP A 32 -5.01 -17.21 -2.10
C TRP A 32 -5.47 -17.07 -3.56
N VAL A 33 -4.65 -16.47 -4.42
CA VAL A 33 -4.91 -16.37 -5.87
C VAL A 33 -5.09 -17.76 -6.48
N LYS A 34 -4.17 -18.69 -6.23
CA LYS A 34 -4.24 -20.08 -6.72
C LYS A 34 -5.49 -20.81 -6.25
N SER A 35 -5.97 -20.52 -5.04
CA SER A 35 -7.20 -21.11 -4.48
C SER A 35 -8.50 -20.39 -4.89
N GLY A 36 -8.44 -19.38 -5.77
CA GLY A 36 -9.60 -18.62 -6.20
C GLY A 36 -10.19 -17.69 -5.14
N LYS A 37 -9.45 -17.40 -4.06
CA LYS A 37 -9.88 -16.48 -2.98
C LYS A 37 -9.63 -15.02 -3.32
N LEU A 38 -8.74 -14.75 -4.27
CA LEU A 38 -8.46 -13.44 -4.85
C LEU A 38 -8.44 -13.55 -6.38
N ALA A 39 -8.72 -12.44 -7.05
CA ALA A 39 -8.52 -12.27 -8.49
C ALA A 39 -7.04 -12.53 -8.88
N PRO A 40 -6.73 -12.85 -10.15
CA PRO A 40 -5.36 -13.08 -10.60
C PRO A 40 -4.55 -11.78 -10.59
N ILE A 41 -3.84 -11.55 -9.49
CA ILE A 41 -2.96 -10.39 -9.28
C ILE A 41 -1.55 -10.84 -8.89
N ASP A 42 -0.58 -9.95 -9.07
CA ASP A 42 0.75 -10.11 -8.53
C ASP A 42 0.81 -9.62 -7.07
N PRO A 43 1.25 -10.44 -6.10
CA PRO A 43 1.28 -10.07 -4.69
C PRO A 43 2.15 -8.86 -4.34
N GLN A 44 3.30 -8.70 -4.99
CA GLN A 44 4.22 -7.60 -4.68
C GLN A 44 3.58 -6.27 -5.05
N HIS A 45 2.94 -6.21 -6.22
CA HIS A 45 2.22 -5.02 -6.66
C HIS A 45 1.01 -4.69 -5.78
N LEU A 46 0.29 -5.69 -5.25
CA LEU A 46 -0.77 -5.45 -4.26
C LEU A 46 -0.20 -4.80 -2.98
N ILE A 47 0.91 -5.35 -2.46
CA ILE A 47 1.57 -4.81 -1.26
C ILE A 47 2.04 -3.37 -1.51
N PHE A 48 2.71 -3.12 -2.64
CA PHE A 48 3.16 -1.78 -3.00
C PHE A 48 2.01 -0.79 -3.17
N MET A 49 0.88 -1.23 -3.74
CA MET A 49 -0.30 -0.39 -3.88
C MET A 49 -0.88 0.02 -2.52
N ILE A 50 -0.95 -0.91 -1.56
CA ILE A 50 -1.39 -0.61 -0.19
C ILE A 50 -0.46 0.40 0.46
N TRP A 51 0.85 0.19 0.38
CA TRP A 51 1.86 1.11 0.93
C TRP A 51 1.75 2.50 0.30
N ALA A 52 1.84 2.57 -1.03
CA ALA A 52 1.84 3.84 -1.75
C ALA A 52 0.55 4.63 -1.52
N SER A 53 -0.62 3.98 -1.64
CA SER A 53 -1.91 4.66 -1.48
C SER A 53 -2.16 5.16 -0.06
N THR A 54 -1.63 4.49 0.96
CA THR A 54 -1.80 4.93 2.36
C THR A 54 -0.75 5.95 2.77
N GLN A 55 0.53 5.73 2.43
CA GLN A 55 1.62 6.67 2.73
C GLN A 55 1.46 8.01 2.02
N HIS A 56 0.83 8.03 0.83
CA HIS A 56 0.55 9.26 0.08
C HIS A 56 -0.09 10.34 0.95
N TYR A 57 -1.05 9.99 1.81
CA TYR A 57 -1.75 10.94 2.67
C TYR A 57 -0.89 11.55 3.80
N ALA A 58 0.29 10.99 4.06
CA ALA A 58 1.30 11.55 4.97
C ALA A 58 2.42 12.27 4.19
N ASP A 59 3.03 11.58 3.21
CA ASP A 59 4.16 12.09 2.44
C ASP A 59 3.78 13.32 1.59
N PHE A 60 2.54 13.34 1.09
CA PHE A 60 1.97 14.41 0.26
C PHE A 60 0.88 15.18 1.01
N ALA A 61 0.87 15.16 2.35
CA ALA A 61 -0.13 15.88 3.15
C ALA A 61 -0.31 17.36 2.73
N PRO A 62 0.75 18.16 2.43
CA PRO A 62 0.55 19.53 1.94
C PRO A 62 -0.18 19.61 0.60
N GLN A 63 0.04 18.65 -0.30
CA GLN A 63 -0.67 18.61 -1.60
C GLN A 63 -2.12 18.18 -1.40
N VAL A 64 -2.37 17.18 -0.56
CA VAL A 64 -3.73 16.74 -0.22
C VAL A 64 -4.51 17.90 0.40
N GLU A 65 -3.95 18.55 1.42
CA GLU A 65 -4.57 19.69 2.10
C GLU A 65 -4.83 20.86 1.15
N ALA A 66 -3.89 21.17 0.25
CA ALA A 66 -4.08 22.22 -0.75
C ALA A 66 -5.24 21.94 -1.73
N VAL A 67 -5.52 20.66 -2.03
CA VAL A 67 -6.58 20.27 -2.98
C VAL A 67 -7.93 20.05 -2.30
N THR A 68 -7.94 19.47 -1.10
CA THR A 68 -9.18 19.06 -0.42
C THR A 68 -9.61 20.01 0.70
N GLY A 69 -8.69 20.85 1.20
CA GLY A 69 -8.89 21.65 2.40
C GLY A 69 -8.88 20.84 3.70
N ALA A 70 -8.47 19.57 3.66
CA ALA A 70 -8.51 18.65 4.80
C ALA A 70 -7.24 17.79 4.93
N THR A 71 -7.02 17.27 6.12
CA THR A 71 -5.94 16.31 6.42
C THR A 71 -6.50 15.08 7.11
N LEU A 72 -5.69 14.03 7.27
CA LEU A 72 -6.09 12.84 8.05
C LEU A 72 -6.37 13.11 9.53
N ARG A 73 -6.13 14.34 10.04
CA ARG A 73 -6.52 14.74 11.40
C ARG A 73 -8.01 15.11 11.49
N ASP A 74 -8.67 15.35 10.36
CA ASP A 74 -10.12 15.50 10.28
C ASP A 74 -10.77 14.11 10.22
N GLU A 75 -11.66 13.82 11.16
CA GLU A 75 -12.30 12.50 11.30
C GLU A 75 -13.18 12.14 10.09
N ILE A 76 -13.87 13.12 9.51
CA ILE A 76 -14.72 12.90 8.34
C ILE A 76 -13.85 12.55 7.14
N PHE A 77 -12.79 13.34 6.92
CA PHE A 77 -11.86 13.10 5.80
C PHE A 77 -11.08 11.79 5.96
N PHE A 78 -10.69 11.44 7.19
CA PHE A 78 -10.06 10.16 7.49
C PHE A 78 -10.97 8.98 7.10
N ASN A 79 -12.23 8.99 7.55
CA ASN A 79 -13.19 7.92 7.24
C ASN A 79 -13.45 7.82 5.73
N GLN A 80 -13.62 8.94 5.04
CA GLN A 80 -13.78 8.96 3.58
C GLN A 80 -12.56 8.38 2.85
N THR A 81 -11.36 8.70 3.33
CA THR A 81 -10.11 8.18 2.76
C THR A 81 -10.04 6.66 2.93
N VAL A 82 -10.29 6.15 4.14
CA VAL A 82 -10.30 4.71 4.43
C VAL A 82 -11.29 3.99 3.52
N GLU A 83 -12.53 4.47 3.44
CA GLU A 83 -13.57 3.87 2.60
C GLU A 83 -13.16 3.79 1.12
N ASN A 84 -12.62 4.89 0.57
CA ASN A 84 -12.26 4.92 -0.85
C ASN A 84 -11.06 4.02 -1.18
N VAL A 85 -10.00 4.06 -0.36
CA VAL A 85 -8.82 3.21 -0.55
C VAL A 85 -9.21 1.73 -0.43
N GLN A 86 -9.99 1.37 0.59
CA GLN A 86 -10.50 0.00 0.75
C GLN A 86 -11.35 -0.41 -0.44
N ARG A 87 -12.33 0.40 -0.86
CA ARG A 87 -13.22 0.07 -1.98
C ARG A 87 -12.44 -0.19 -3.25
N ILE A 88 -11.49 0.68 -3.60
CA ILE A 88 -10.71 0.57 -4.84
C ILE A 88 -9.84 -0.70 -4.81
N ILE A 89 -9.10 -0.93 -3.72
CA ILE A 89 -8.18 -2.08 -3.63
C ILE A 89 -8.96 -3.39 -3.53
N ILE A 90 -9.93 -3.49 -2.63
CA ILE A 90 -10.67 -4.73 -2.34
C ILE A 90 -11.53 -5.15 -3.54
N GLU A 91 -12.25 -4.22 -4.16
CA GLU A 91 -13.06 -4.57 -5.35
C GLU A 91 -12.20 -4.91 -6.57
N GLY A 92 -10.97 -4.40 -6.62
CA GLY A 92 -9.98 -4.75 -7.64
C GLY A 92 -9.42 -6.17 -7.51
N ILE A 93 -9.38 -6.72 -6.28
CA ILE A 93 -8.85 -8.07 -6.02
C ILE A 93 -9.93 -9.11 -5.70
N ARG A 94 -11.21 -8.74 -5.73
CA ARG A 94 -12.34 -9.65 -5.53
C ARG A 94 -12.43 -10.66 -6.69
N PRO A 95 -12.53 -11.98 -6.43
CA PRO A 95 -12.80 -12.98 -7.46
C PRO A 95 -14.09 -12.67 -8.24
N ARG A 96 -14.09 -12.97 -9.53
CA ARG A 96 -15.23 -12.77 -10.45
C ARG A 96 -15.75 -14.10 -10.96
#